data_AF-A0A929NW70-F1
#
_entry.id   AF-A0A929NW70-F1
#
_cell.length_a   1.000
_cell.length_b   1.000
_cell.length_c   1.000
_cell.angle_alpha   90.00
_cell.angle_beta   90.00
_cell.angle_gamma   90.00
#
_symmetry.space_group_name_H-M   'P 1'
#
loop_
_entity.id
_entity.type
_entity.pdbx_description
1 polymer ?
#
loop_
_entity_poly.entity_id
_entity_poly.type
_entity_poly.pdbx_seq_one_letter_code
_entity_poly.pdbx_strand_id
1 'polypeptide(L)'
;MAKSDIEIAREATMQPIADIGAKLGIPADALLQYGPYKAKLSFEHINKLQGNPDGKLILVTAVTPTPAGEGKTTTSVGLSDGLNRIGKKSVVCLREPSLGPCFGMKGGAAGGGYAQVVPMEDINLHFTGDFHAIGVAHNLLSALIDNHLYWGNELGIDPRRVTWRRVVDMNDRALRSIVNSLGGVANGSPREDGFDITVASEVMAVFCLASDLNDLTERLGNIVVAQTRDRKPIYARDLLAAGPMSVLLKDAISPNLVQTLENNPAFIHGGPFANIAHGCNTVIATKTALKLGDYVITEAGFGADLGAEKFFDIKCRKAGLDPKAVVIVATIRALKMHGGVAKGDLGTENVEAVKNGCSNLARHIANVKSFGVPVVVAINQFVNDTDAEVEAVRQAASEIGV
;
A
#
# COMPACT_ATOMS: atom_id res chain seq x y z
N MET A 1 -17.52 -8.24 26.94
CA MET A 1 -17.04 -7.12 26.10
C MET A 1 -16.48 -7.70 24.83
N ALA A 2 -16.68 -7.04 23.68
CA ALA A 2 -15.99 -7.44 22.45
C ALA A 2 -14.48 -7.24 22.65
N LYS A 3 -13.67 -8.23 22.23
CA LYS A 3 -12.21 -8.13 22.29
C LYS A 3 -11.74 -7.04 21.32
N SER A 4 -10.71 -6.31 21.71
CA SER A 4 -10.02 -5.37 20.82
C SER A 4 -9.19 -6.14 19.77
N ASP A 5 -8.90 -5.48 18.65
CA ASP A 5 -8.11 -6.09 17.55
C ASP A 5 -6.76 -6.61 18.04
N ILE A 6 -6.10 -5.88 18.94
CA ILE A 6 -4.80 -6.26 19.50
C ILE A 6 -4.89 -7.47 20.44
N GLU A 7 -5.98 -7.60 21.20
CA GLU A 7 -6.21 -8.78 22.04
C GLU A 7 -6.42 -10.02 21.17
N ILE A 8 -7.23 -9.90 20.10
CA ILE A 8 -7.43 -10.98 19.13
C ILE A 8 -6.09 -11.38 18.48
N ALA A 9 -5.28 -10.41 18.06
CA ALA A 9 -3.99 -10.65 17.43
C ALA A 9 -2.99 -11.34 18.37
N ARG A 10 -2.97 -11.00 19.67
CA ARG A 10 -2.09 -11.60 20.67
C ARG A 10 -2.49 -13.02 21.07
N GLU A 11 -3.78 -13.35 20.99
CA GLU A 11 -4.28 -14.70 21.26
C GLU A 11 -4.09 -15.67 20.06
N ALA A 12 -3.69 -15.15 18.89
CA ALA A 12 -3.50 -15.96 17.70
C ALA A 12 -2.38 -16.99 17.86
N THR A 13 -2.67 -18.25 17.57
CA THR A 13 -1.66 -19.31 17.50
C THR A 13 -1.03 -19.33 16.11
N MET A 14 -0.02 -18.47 15.91
CA MET A 14 0.71 -18.35 14.64
C MET A 14 1.52 -19.60 14.32
N GLN A 15 1.55 -20.00 13.05
CA GLN A 15 2.43 -21.07 12.58
C GLN A 15 3.82 -20.54 12.23
N PRO A 16 4.89 -21.36 12.37
CA PRO A 16 6.20 -21.03 11.82
C PRO A 16 6.10 -20.58 10.35
N ILE A 17 6.83 -19.53 9.98
CA ILE A 17 6.72 -18.96 8.64
C ILE A 17 7.15 -19.92 7.53
N ALA A 18 8.01 -20.89 7.85
CA ALA A 18 8.38 -21.98 6.96
C ALA A 18 7.17 -22.85 6.57
N ASP A 19 6.25 -23.11 7.51
CA ASP A 19 5.05 -23.91 7.26
C ASP A 19 4.06 -23.13 6.38
N ILE A 20 3.97 -21.81 6.59
CA ILE A 20 3.20 -20.91 5.72
C ILE A 20 3.78 -20.87 4.30
N GLY A 21 5.11 -20.81 4.17
CA GLY A 21 5.79 -20.89 2.88
C GLY A 21 5.57 -22.25 2.19
N ALA A 22 5.57 -23.34 2.95
CA ALA A 22 5.30 -24.68 2.42
C ALA A 22 3.90 -24.81 1.81
N LYS A 23 2.87 -24.13 2.38
CA LYS A 23 1.53 -24.04 1.76
C LYS A 23 1.58 -23.42 0.36
N LEU A 24 2.55 -22.54 0.11
CA LEU A 24 2.78 -21.95 -1.21
C LEU A 24 3.73 -22.75 -2.11
N GLY A 25 4.38 -23.80 -1.60
CA GLY A 25 5.43 -24.53 -2.32
C GLY A 25 6.78 -23.81 -2.28
N ILE A 26 6.98 -22.88 -1.34
CA ILE A 26 8.24 -22.17 -1.14
C ILE A 26 9.15 -23.04 -0.26
N PRO A 27 10.37 -23.40 -0.70
CA PRO A 27 11.30 -24.16 0.12
C PRO A 27 11.89 -23.27 1.23
N ALA A 28 12.27 -23.89 2.36
CA ALA A 28 12.71 -23.14 3.54
C ALA A 28 13.98 -22.30 3.32
N ASP A 29 14.87 -22.73 2.42
CA ASP A 29 16.10 -22.02 2.04
C ASP A 29 15.83 -20.76 1.20
N ALA A 30 14.65 -20.65 0.58
CA ALA A 30 14.21 -19.45 -0.12
C ALA A 30 13.62 -18.38 0.81
N LEU A 31 13.40 -18.70 2.10
CA LEU A 31 12.83 -17.80 3.11
C LEU A 31 13.93 -17.21 4.00
N LEU A 32 14.18 -15.92 3.84
CA LEU A 32 15.08 -15.15 4.69
C LEU A 32 14.32 -14.71 5.95
N GLN A 33 14.43 -15.49 7.03
CA GLN A 33 13.60 -15.31 8.22
C GLN A 33 13.98 -14.07 9.05
N TYR A 34 12.96 -13.35 9.51
CA TYR A 34 13.05 -12.23 10.46
C TYR A 34 12.35 -12.64 11.76
N GLY A 35 12.95 -13.58 12.48
CA GLY A 35 12.27 -14.30 13.55
C GLY A 35 11.32 -15.37 13.01
N PRO A 36 10.52 -16.01 13.88
CA PRO A 36 9.82 -17.26 13.53
C PRO A 36 8.58 -17.08 12.64
N TYR A 37 7.99 -15.88 12.61
CA TYR A 37 6.65 -15.65 12.02
C TYR A 37 6.64 -14.72 10.81
N LYS A 38 7.81 -14.31 10.31
CA LYS A 38 7.93 -13.44 9.13
C LYS A 38 9.22 -13.69 8.38
N ALA A 39 9.20 -13.59 7.06
CA ALA A 39 10.35 -13.83 6.22
C ALA A 39 10.30 -12.99 4.94
N LYS A 40 11.45 -12.65 4.38
CA LYS A 40 11.54 -12.15 3.00
C LYS A 40 11.70 -13.33 2.04
N LEU A 41 11.07 -13.26 0.88
CA LEU A 41 11.26 -14.26 -0.18
C LEU A 41 12.47 -13.91 -1.04
N SER A 42 13.42 -14.83 -1.19
CA SER A 42 14.63 -14.59 -2.00
C SER A 42 14.31 -14.29 -3.47
N PHE A 43 15.05 -13.33 -4.05
CA PHE A 43 14.94 -13.01 -5.48
C PHE A 43 15.28 -14.19 -6.40
N GLU A 44 16.21 -15.05 -5.98
CA GLU A 44 16.54 -16.26 -6.75
C GLU A 44 15.29 -17.13 -6.94
N HIS A 45 14.50 -17.33 -5.88
CA HIS A 45 13.26 -18.08 -5.97
C HIS A 45 12.21 -17.33 -6.80
N ILE A 46 12.05 -16.01 -6.63
CA ILE A 46 11.13 -15.19 -7.45
C ILE A 46 11.43 -15.33 -8.94
N ASN A 47 12.70 -15.38 -9.32
CA ASN A 47 13.12 -15.56 -10.72
C ASN A 47 12.77 -16.96 -11.25
N LYS A 48 12.89 -18.01 -10.42
CA LYS A 48 12.48 -19.38 -10.79
C LYS A 48 10.97 -19.50 -11.04
N LEU A 49 10.16 -18.66 -10.39
CA LEU A 49 8.69 -18.66 -10.53
C LEU A 49 8.17 -18.05 -11.83
N GLN A 50 8.99 -17.32 -12.60
CA GLN A 50 8.52 -16.54 -13.76
C GLN A 50 7.86 -17.40 -14.84
N GLY A 51 8.25 -18.68 -14.95
CA GLY A 51 7.66 -19.64 -15.88
C GLY A 51 6.29 -20.20 -15.48
N ASN A 52 5.83 -20.00 -14.24
CA ASN A 52 4.55 -20.50 -13.78
C ASN A 52 3.38 -19.71 -14.41
N PRO A 53 2.21 -20.34 -14.64
CA PRO A 53 1.01 -19.59 -15.02
C PRO A 53 0.59 -18.65 -13.89
N ASP A 54 -0.01 -17.51 -14.26
CA ASP A 54 -0.61 -16.61 -13.28
C ASP A 54 -1.95 -17.16 -12.77
N GLY A 55 -2.17 -17.05 -11.46
CA GLY A 55 -3.48 -17.20 -10.83
C GLY A 55 -4.44 -16.06 -11.17
N LYS A 56 -5.58 -16.01 -10.48
CA LYS A 56 -6.62 -15.02 -10.70
C LYS A 56 -6.43 -13.82 -9.77
N LEU A 57 -6.16 -12.66 -10.36
CA LEU A 57 -6.02 -11.40 -9.63
C LEU A 57 -7.40 -10.81 -9.29
N ILE A 58 -7.64 -10.52 -8.01
CA ILE A 58 -8.86 -9.88 -7.51
C ILE A 58 -8.47 -8.57 -6.83
N LEU A 59 -9.02 -7.46 -7.30
CA LEU A 59 -8.86 -6.15 -6.67
C LEU A 59 -9.99 -5.90 -5.67
N VAL A 60 -9.65 -5.48 -4.46
CA VAL A 60 -10.58 -4.96 -3.47
C VAL A 60 -10.43 -3.44 -3.40
N THR A 61 -11.54 -2.75 -3.62
CA THR A 61 -11.68 -1.31 -3.51
C THR A 61 -12.88 -0.99 -2.62
N ALA A 62 -13.22 0.28 -2.44
CA ALA A 62 -14.37 0.69 -1.65
C ALA A 62 -15.13 1.85 -2.29
N VAL A 63 -16.29 2.15 -1.73
CA VAL A 63 -16.96 3.44 -1.90
C VAL A 63 -16.07 4.60 -1.41
N THR A 64 -16.48 5.83 -1.70
CA THR A 64 -15.73 7.01 -1.25
C THR A 64 -15.62 7.01 0.29
N PRO A 65 -14.41 7.10 0.87
CA PRO A 65 -14.23 6.95 2.31
C PRO A 65 -15.03 7.96 3.12
N THR A 66 -15.58 7.50 4.24
CA THR A 66 -16.34 8.30 5.19
C THR A 66 -15.73 8.18 6.59
N PRO A 67 -16.00 9.14 7.49
CA PRO A 67 -15.61 9.03 8.90
C PRO A 67 -16.19 7.82 9.66
N ALA A 68 -17.15 7.08 9.08
CA ALA A 68 -17.72 5.86 9.65
C ALA A 68 -16.80 4.64 9.46
N GLY A 69 -15.97 4.66 8.42
CA GLY A 69 -15.08 3.56 8.04
C GLY A 69 -15.78 2.46 7.24
N GLU A 70 -15.13 1.98 6.18
CA GLU A 70 -15.69 0.99 5.27
C GLU A 70 -15.16 -0.43 5.53
N GLY A 71 -13.99 -0.57 6.18
CA GLY A 71 -13.40 -1.89 6.49
C GLY A 71 -12.81 -2.62 5.28
N LYS A 72 -12.33 -1.90 4.26
CA LYS A 72 -11.78 -2.48 3.02
C LYS A 72 -10.73 -3.58 3.26
N THR A 73 -9.74 -3.31 4.10
CA THR A 73 -8.66 -4.27 4.38
C THR A 73 -9.16 -5.48 5.16
N THR A 74 -10.15 -5.31 6.05
CA THR A 74 -10.86 -6.42 6.70
C THR A 74 -11.50 -7.35 5.66
N THR A 75 -12.15 -6.78 4.64
CA THR A 75 -12.71 -7.57 3.53
C THR A 75 -11.64 -8.24 2.70
N SER A 76 -10.51 -7.58 2.41
CA SER A 76 -9.38 -8.19 1.68
C SER A 76 -8.86 -9.45 2.38
N VAL A 77 -8.64 -9.37 3.70
CA VAL A 77 -8.18 -10.51 4.50
C VAL A 77 -9.26 -11.58 4.60
N GLY A 78 -10.49 -11.21 4.97
CA GLY A 78 -11.60 -12.13 5.13
C GLY A 78 -11.99 -12.86 3.85
N LEU A 79 -11.87 -12.21 2.69
CA LEU A 79 -12.08 -12.84 1.38
C LEU A 79 -11.02 -13.92 1.11
N SER A 80 -9.75 -13.64 1.43
CA SER A 80 -8.68 -14.62 1.28
C SER A 80 -8.87 -15.81 2.22
N ASP A 81 -9.26 -15.55 3.47
CA ASP A 81 -9.56 -16.62 4.43
C ASP A 81 -10.75 -17.46 3.97
N GLY A 82 -11.83 -16.82 3.51
CA GLY A 82 -13.01 -17.49 2.96
C GLY A 82 -12.69 -18.36 1.74
N LEU A 83 -11.84 -17.89 0.83
CA LEU A 83 -11.40 -18.65 -0.34
C LEU A 83 -10.57 -19.89 0.06
N ASN A 84 -9.67 -19.75 1.03
CA ASN A 84 -8.92 -20.89 1.56
C ASN A 84 -9.83 -21.90 2.26
N ARG A 85 -10.85 -21.45 3.00
CA ARG A 85 -11.85 -22.33 3.64
C ARG A 85 -12.65 -23.18 2.64
N ILE A 86 -12.89 -22.67 1.43
CA ILE A 86 -13.54 -23.45 0.36
C ILE A 86 -12.55 -24.20 -0.54
N GLY A 87 -11.30 -24.36 -0.08
CA GLY A 87 -10.27 -25.17 -0.74
C GLY A 87 -9.58 -24.50 -1.93
N LYS A 88 -9.63 -23.16 -2.06
CA LYS A 88 -8.86 -22.43 -3.08
C LYS A 88 -7.57 -21.90 -2.48
N LYS A 89 -6.43 -22.12 -3.15
CA LYS A 89 -5.14 -21.60 -2.70
C LYS A 89 -5.07 -20.09 -2.88
N SER A 90 -5.42 -19.33 -1.84
CA SER A 90 -5.57 -17.89 -1.90
C SER A 90 -4.48 -17.16 -1.11
N VAL A 91 -3.94 -16.09 -1.69
CA VAL A 91 -2.90 -15.23 -1.10
C VAL A 91 -3.37 -13.78 -1.08
N VAL A 92 -3.25 -13.11 0.06
CA VAL A 92 -3.57 -11.67 0.17
C VAL A 92 -2.29 -10.83 0.08
N CYS A 93 -2.34 -9.72 -0.66
CA CYS A 93 -1.24 -8.77 -0.83
C CYS A 93 -1.69 -7.38 -0.34
N LEU A 94 -1.08 -6.93 0.76
CA LEU A 94 -1.39 -5.67 1.44
C LEU A 94 -0.19 -4.72 1.47
N ARG A 95 -0.46 -3.47 1.85
CA ARG A 95 0.55 -2.44 2.05
C ARG A 95 1.08 -2.48 3.48
N GLU A 96 2.36 -2.16 3.63
CA GLU A 96 2.95 -1.88 4.94
C GLU A 96 2.44 -0.52 5.45
N PRO A 97 1.96 -0.43 6.71
CA PRO A 97 1.58 0.85 7.30
C PRO A 97 2.82 1.68 7.67
N SER A 98 2.70 3.00 7.58
CA SER A 98 3.72 3.93 8.10
C SER A 98 3.78 3.87 9.62
N LEU A 99 5.00 3.96 10.16
CA LEU A 99 5.29 3.90 11.59
C LEU A 99 4.81 5.17 12.30
N GLY A 100 5.00 6.34 11.70
CA GLY A 100 4.69 7.65 12.31
C GLY A 100 3.24 7.76 12.83
N PRO A 101 2.21 7.41 12.03
CA PRO A 101 0.81 7.37 12.46
C PRO A 101 0.55 6.56 13.73
N CYS A 102 1.24 5.45 13.98
CA CYS A 102 1.02 4.60 15.15
C CYS A 102 1.28 5.34 16.48
N PHE A 103 2.09 6.40 16.47
CA PHE A 103 2.37 7.25 17.64
C PHE A 103 1.54 8.55 17.67
N GLY A 104 0.64 8.75 16.71
CA GLY A 104 -0.26 9.90 16.64
C GLY A 104 -1.72 9.53 16.94
N MET A 105 -2.40 8.94 15.95
CA MET A 105 -3.72 8.32 16.14
C MET A 105 -3.56 6.80 16.25
N LYS A 106 -4.53 6.07 16.83
CA LYS A 106 -4.42 4.61 17.04
C LYS A 106 -3.81 3.91 15.82
N GLY A 107 -2.78 3.08 16.04
CA GLY A 107 -2.12 2.28 15.02
C GLY A 107 -3.11 1.42 14.23
N GLY A 108 -2.83 1.25 12.93
CA GLY A 108 -3.73 0.55 12.02
C GLY A 108 -3.60 -0.96 12.13
N ALA A 109 -4.71 -1.68 12.26
CA ALA A 109 -4.69 -3.11 12.00
C ALA A 109 -4.53 -3.37 10.49
N ALA A 110 -3.72 -4.37 10.14
CA ALA A 110 -3.72 -4.94 8.80
C ALA A 110 -4.97 -5.83 8.63
N GLY A 111 -6.15 -5.20 8.64
CA GLY A 111 -7.45 -5.85 8.75
C GLY A 111 -8.24 -5.34 9.96
N GLY A 112 -9.10 -6.18 10.53
CA GLY A 112 -9.82 -5.87 11.78
C GLY A 112 -10.67 -7.05 12.27
N GLY A 113 -10.96 -7.10 13.56
CA GLY A 113 -11.70 -8.21 14.16
C GLY A 113 -10.99 -9.56 13.98
N TYR A 114 -11.68 -10.55 13.43
CA TYR A 114 -11.10 -11.88 13.17
C TYR A 114 -10.50 -12.04 11.76
N ALA A 115 -10.47 -10.97 10.96
CA ALA A 115 -9.81 -10.94 9.66
C ALA A 115 -8.63 -9.97 9.72
N GLN A 116 -7.50 -10.43 10.27
CA GLN A 116 -6.27 -9.66 10.43
C GLN A 116 -5.06 -10.43 9.88
N VAL A 117 -4.03 -9.69 9.47
CA VAL A 117 -2.68 -10.21 9.22
C VAL A 117 -1.80 -10.01 10.46
N VAL A 118 -1.02 -11.02 10.83
CA VAL A 118 -0.19 -11.07 12.03
C VAL A 118 1.26 -11.48 11.70
N PRO A 119 2.27 -11.07 12.50
CA PRO A 119 2.19 -10.35 13.78
C PRO A 119 1.93 -8.82 13.67
N MET A 120 0.83 -8.35 14.26
CA MET A 120 0.35 -6.97 14.12
C MET A 120 1.30 -5.90 14.70
N GLU A 121 2.01 -6.21 15.79
CA GLU A 121 2.95 -5.27 16.42
C GLU A 121 4.17 -5.03 15.52
N ASP A 122 4.76 -6.10 14.98
CA ASP A 122 5.88 -5.99 14.04
C ASP A 122 5.48 -5.20 12.78
N ILE A 123 4.32 -5.52 12.20
CA ILE A 123 3.79 -4.86 10.99
C ILE A 123 3.61 -3.35 11.19
N ASN A 124 3.23 -2.92 12.40
CA ASN A 124 2.99 -1.51 12.72
C ASN A 124 4.23 -0.73 13.14
N LEU A 125 5.36 -1.40 13.33
CA LEU A 125 6.61 -0.80 13.81
C LEU A 125 7.68 -0.90 12.72
N HIS A 126 8.76 -1.63 12.99
CA HIS A 126 9.91 -1.71 12.08
C HIS A 126 9.76 -2.81 11.03
N PHE A 127 8.80 -3.72 11.23
CA PHE A 127 8.56 -4.90 10.41
C PHE A 127 9.84 -5.62 9.98
N THR A 128 10.24 -5.51 8.71
CA THR A 128 11.47 -6.07 8.14
C THR A 128 12.50 -5.01 7.74
N GLY A 129 12.22 -3.73 8.02
CA GLY A 129 13.11 -2.60 7.79
C GLY A 129 12.96 -1.90 6.44
N ASP A 130 11.92 -2.21 5.66
CA ASP A 130 11.74 -1.70 4.30
C ASP A 130 11.60 -0.18 4.27
N PHE A 131 10.81 0.39 5.18
CA PHE A 131 10.63 1.83 5.24
C PHE A 131 11.88 2.56 5.73
N HIS A 132 12.70 1.91 6.57
CA HIS A 132 14.02 2.44 6.93
C HIS A 132 14.94 2.49 5.72
N ALA A 133 15.02 1.40 4.94
CA ALA A 133 15.82 1.35 3.72
C ALA A 133 15.40 2.42 2.71
N ILE A 134 14.09 2.63 2.53
CA ILE A 134 13.54 3.68 1.65
C ILE A 134 13.89 5.08 2.17
N GLY A 135 13.77 5.31 3.49
CA GLY A 135 14.15 6.58 4.10
C GLY A 135 15.64 6.89 3.92
N VAL A 136 16.51 5.89 4.14
CA VAL A 136 17.97 6.04 3.96
C VAL A 136 18.32 6.27 2.50
N ALA A 137 17.73 5.54 1.55
CA ALA A 137 17.96 5.74 0.12
C ALA A 137 17.52 7.15 -0.33
N HIS A 138 16.35 7.62 0.12
CA HIS A 138 15.88 8.98 -0.18
C HIS A 138 16.83 10.04 0.38
N ASN A 139 17.22 9.90 1.65
CA ASN A 139 18.06 10.90 2.33
C ASN A 139 19.52 10.86 1.84
N LEU A 140 20.00 9.74 1.32
CA LEU A 140 21.28 9.67 0.60
C LEU A 140 21.25 10.59 -0.63
N LEU A 141 20.18 10.53 -1.44
CA LEU A 141 20.04 11.43 -2.59
C LEU A 141 20.00 12.90 -2.15
N SER A 142 19.27 13.24 -1.10
CA SER A 142 19.26 14.60 -0.54
C SER A 142 20.67 15.04 -0.09
N ALA A 143 21.43 14.15 0.55
CA ALA A 143 22.82 14.42 0.95
C ALA A 143 23.76 14.60 -0.25
N LEU A 144 23.61 13.80 -1.30
CA LEU A 144 24.42 13.92 -2.53
C LEU A 144 24.14 15.23 -3.27
N ILE A 145 22.89 15.71 -3.30
CA ILE A 145 22.54 17.03 -3.86
C ILE A 145 23.29 18.14 -3.13
N ASP A 146 23.19 18.19 -1.80
CA ASP A 146 23.82 19.25 -1.02
C ASP A 146 25.36 19.14 -1.00
N ASN A 147 25.91 17.92 -1.04
CA ASN A 147 27.35 17.70 -1.20
C ASN A 147 27.86 18.17 -2.58
N HIS A 148 27.08 17.95 -3.64
CA HIS A 148 27.40 18.44 -4.98
C HIS A 148 27.40 19.97 -5.05
N LEU A 149 26.43 20.61 -4.40
CA LEU A 149 26.40 22.07 -4.23
C LEU A 149 27.65 22.58 -3.50
N TYR A 150 28.10 21.86 -2.46
CA TYR A 150 29.26 22.24 -1.65
C TYR A 150 30.59 22.15 -2.40
N TRP A 151 30.83 21.07 -3.16
CA TRP A 151 32.14 20.82 -3.79
C TRP A 151 32.36 21.46 -5.17
N GLY A 152 31.46 22.32 -5.63
CA GLY A 152 31.69 23.11 -6.86
C GLY A 152 30.49 23.23 -7.78
N ASN A 153 29.40 22.49 -7.53
CA ASN A 153 28.15 22.59 -8.27
C ASN A 153 28.32 22.55 -9.80
N GLU A 154 29.13 21.60 -10.30
CA GLU A 154 29.47 21.51 -11.74
C GLU A 154 28.23 21.31 -12.65
N LEU A 155 27.17 20.75 -12.09
CA LEU A 155 25.87 20.55 -12.76
C LEU A 155 25.04 21.84 -12.86
N GLY A 156 25.46 22.93 -12.20
CA GLY A 156 24.78 24.22 -12.23
C GLY A 156 23.41 24.19 -11.57
N ILE A 157 23.23 23.38 -10.52
CA ILE A 157 21.99 23.31 -9.72
C ILE A 157 21.68 24.71 -9.16
N ASP A 158 20.46 25.19 -9.36
CA ASP A 158 19.96 26.37 -8.63
C ASP A 158 19.39 25.91 -7.28
N PRO A 159 19.97 26.30 -6.12
CA PRO A 159 19.51 25.82 -4.81
C PRO A 159 18.05 26.14 -4.50
N ARG A 160 17.47 27.14 -5.17
CA ARG A 160 16.05 27.54 -5.05
C ARG A 160 15.11 26.70 -5.89
N ARG A 161 15.65 25.83 -6.75
CA ARG A 161 14.92 24.95 -7.66
C ARG A 161 15.21 23.48 -7.39
N VAL A 162 15.68 23.15 -6.20
CA VAL A 162 15.73 21.78 -5.70
C VAL A 162 14.30 21.40 -5.30
N THR A 163 13.72 20.44 -6.02
CA THR A 163 12.39 19.90 -5.72
C THR A 163 12.46 18.70 -4.79
N TRP A 164 13.63 18.06 -4.73
CA TRP A 164 13.89 16.93 -3.85
C TRP A 164 14.06 17.36 -2.39
N ARG A 165 13.11 16.94 -1.55
CA ARG A 165 13.07 17.20 -0.11
C ARG A 165 13.86 16.12 0.65
N ARG A 166 13.61 16.00 1.95
CA ARG A 166 14.08 14.89 2.81
C ARG A 166 12.88 14.11 3.34
N VAL A 167 13.12 12.96 3.97
CA VAL A 167 12.04 12.19 4.61
C VAL A 167 12.38 11.66 5.98
N VAL A 168 11.35 11.51 6.81
CA VAL A 168 11.38 10.80 8.10
C VAL A 168 10.03 10.14 8.32
N ASP A 169 10.01 8.90 8.82
CA ASP A 169 8.75 8.18 9.06
C ASP A 169 8.15 8.55 10.43
N MET A 170 7.97 9.85 10.66
CA MET A 170 7.40 10.42 11.87
C MET A 170 6.42 11.53 11.53
N ASN A 171 5.38 11.67 12.34
CA ASN A 171 4.43 12.77 12.25
C ASN A 171 5.00 14.06 12.85
N ASP A 172 6.06 14.60 12.23
CA ASP A 172 6.73 15.81 12.69
C ASP A 172 6.37 17.04 11.83
N ARG A 173 5.52 17.91 12.39
CA ARG A 173 5.10 19.14 11.70
C ARG A 173 6.20 20.21 11.64
N ALA A 174 7.19 20.17 12.54
CA ALA A 174 8.22 21.20 12.63
C ALA A 174 9.19 21.15 11.44
N LEU A 175 9.30 19.98 10.80
CA LEU A 175 10.19 19.77 9.67
C LEU A 175 9.57 20.09 8.29
N ARG A 176 8.30 20.55 8.24
CA ARG A 176 7.61 20.84 6.96
C ARG A 176 8.32 21.89 6.11
N SER A 177 8.84 22.93 6.75
CA SER A 177 9.59 24.01 6.11
C SER A 177 10.78 24.38 6.98
N ILE A 178 11.98 24.22 6.44
CA ILE A 178 13.23 24.51 7.15
C ILE A 178 14.16 25.32 6.24
N VAL A 179 15.21 25.89 6.84
CA VAL A 179 16.41 26.32 6.13
C VAL A 179 17.54 25.42 6.59
N ASN A 180 18.22 24.76 5.67
CA ASN A 180 19.33 23.85 5.97
C ASN A 180 20.70 24.50 5.67
N SER A 181 21.79 23.77 5.96
CA SER A 181 23.17 24.17 5.62
C SER A 181 23.59 25.56 6.12
N LEU A 182 23.17 25.92 7.34
CA LEU A 182 23.59 27.14 8.04
C LEU A 182 24.91 26.94 8.80
N GLY A 183 25.53 28.04 9.24
CA GLY A 183 26.73 28.01 10.10
C GLY A 183 28.06 28.25 9.38
N GLY A 184 28.04 28.89 8.21
CA GLY A 184 29.23 29.37 7.51
C GLY A 184 29.81 28.39 6.50
N VAL A 185 30.98 28.72 5.95
CA VAL A 185 31.56 28.07 4.75
C VAL A 185 31.67 26.55 4.89
N ALA A 186 32.05 26.03 6.05
CA ALA A 186 32.26 24.60 6.27
C ALA A 186 30.96 23.75 6.24
N ASN A 187 29.77 24.38 6.33
CA ASN A 187 28.50 23.68 6.56
C ASN A 187 27.57 23.63 5.33
N GLY A 188 28.03 24.11 4.17
CA GLY A 188 27.28 24.04 2.92
C GLY A 188 26.71 25.38 2.44
N SER A 189 25.76 25.30 1.51
CA SER A 189 25.07 26.46 0.92
C SER A 189 23.64 26.54 1.47
N PRO A 190 23.27 27.61 2.21
CA PRO A 190 21.92 27.76 2.74
C PRO A 190 20.83 27.70 1.65
N ARG A 191 19.79 26.90 1.88
CA ARG A 191 18.59 26.86 1.03
C ARG A 191 17.33 26.51 1.84
N GLU A 192 16.18 26.86 1.28
CA GLU A 192 14.90 26.36 1.78
C GLU A 192 14.76 24.86 1.46
N ASP A 193 14.22 24.12 2.42
CA ASP A 193 14.04 22.67 2.33
C ASP A 193 12.86 22.22 3.20
N GLY A 194 12.63 20.91 3.28
CA GLY A 194 11.74 20.35 4.28
C GLY A 194 11.71 18.83 4.24
N PHE A 195 10.90 18.27 5.13
CA PHE A 195 10.68 16.84 5.22
C PHE A 195 9.25 16.48 4.86
N ASP A 196 9.12 15.32 4.21
CA ASP A 196 7.86 14.61 4.05
C ASP A 196 7.91 13.30 4.84
N ILE A 197 6.75 12.68 5.05
CA ILE A 197 6.72 11.34 5.65
C ILE A 197 7.25 10.31 4.63
N THR A 198 8.00 9.29 5.08
CA THR A 198 8.71 8.36 4.17
C THR A 198 7.82 7.73 3.08
N VAL A 199 6.58 7.40 3.41
CA VAL A 199 5.61 6.84 2.44
C VAL A 199 5.17 7.80 1.33
N ALA A 200 5.46 9.10 1.46
CA ALA A 200 5.23 10.12 0.43
C ALA A 200 6.39 10.24 -0.56
N SER A 201 7.54 9.60 -0.27
CA SER A 201 8.73 9.62 -1.11
C SER A 201 8.46 9.06 -2.52
N GLU A 202 9.04 9.69 -3.55
CA GLU A 202 9.05 9.10 -4.89
C GLU A 202 9.84 7.78 -4.92
N VAL A 203 10.82 7.59 -4.03
CA VAL A 203 11.49 6.28 -3.84
C VAL A 203 10.48 5.20 -3.47
N MET A 204 9.48 5.50 -2.63
CA MET A 204 8.41 4.55 -2.29
C MET A 204 7.55 4.22 -3.51
N ALA A 205 7.20 5.22 -4.32
CA ALA A 205 6.42 5.00 -5.53
C ALA A 205 7.19 4.17 -6.58
N VAL A 206 8.47 4.48 -6.78
CA VAL A 206 9.41 3.74 -7.64
C VAL A 206 9.58 2.30 -7.14
N PHE A 207 9.81 2.11 -5.84
CA PHE A 207 9.90 0.81 -5.20
C PHE A 207 8.64 -0.05 -5.43
N CYS A 208 7.46 0.56 -5.34
CA CYS A 208 6.20 -0.15 -5.54
C CYS A 208 5.89 -0.48 -7.01
N LEU A 209 6.51 0.19 -7.98
CA LEU A 209 6.30 -0.04 -9.41
C LEU A 209 7.44 -0.82 -10.08
N ALA A 210 8.56 -1.02 -9.40
CA ALA A 210 9.69 -1.78 -9.93
C ALA A 210 9.31 -3.25 -10.15
N SER A 211 9.77 -3.84 -11.26
CA SER A 211 9.65 -5.30 -11.53
C SER A 211 10.79 -6.12 -10.93
N ASP A 212 11.95 -5.50 -10.79
CA ASP A 212 13.21 -6.11 -10.35
C ASP A 212 14.21 -5.00 -9.97
N LEU A 213 15.42 -5.40 -9.55
CA LEU A 213 16.46 -4.47 -9.10
C LEU A 213 17.00 -3.57 -10.23
N ASN A 214 17.01 -4.05 -11.48
CA ASN A 214 17.49 -3.25 -12.62
C ASN A 214 16.46 -2.17 -12.99
N ASP A 215 15.18 -2.54 -13.09
CA ASP A 215 14.09 -1.57 -13.29
C ASP A 215 14.02 -0.58 -12.11
N LEU A 216 14.26 -1.04 -10.87
CA LEU A 216 14.39 -0.14 -9.71
C LEU A 216 15.51 0.89 -9.93
N THR A 217 16.72 0.42 -10.27
CA THR A 217 17.89 1.29 -10.47
C THR A 217 17.65 2.31 -11.58
N GLU A 218 17.06 1.89 -12.69
CA GLU A 218 16.76 2.77 -13.82
C GLU A 218 15.74 3.84 -13.43
N ARG A 219 14.65 3.45 -12.75
CA ARG A 219 13.62 4.39 -12.25
C ARG A 219 14.20 5.39 -11.27
N LEU A 220 15.04 4.94 -10.33
CA LEU A 220 15.73 5.82 -9.38
C LEU A 220 16.60 6.84 -10.12
N GLY A 221 17.33 6.41 -11.16
CA GLY A 221 18.14 7.32 -11.97
C GLY A 221 17.34 8.34 -12.78
N ASN A 222 16.07 8.06 -13.08
CA ASN A 222 15.15 8.92 -13.83
C ASN A 222 14.43 9.98 -12.98
N ILE A 223 14.62 9.98 -11.66
CA ILE A 223 14.05 10.99 -10.75
C ILE A 223 14.64 12.37 -11.07
N VAL A 224 13.78 13.38 -11.27
CA VAL A 224 14.20 14.78 -11.41
C VAL A 224 14.28 15.40 -10.02
N VAL A 225 15.47 15.85 -9.63
CA VAL A 225 15.74 16.33 -8.26
C VAL A 225 15.85 17.85 -8.16
N ALA A 226 16.27 18.49 -9.24
CA ALA A 226 16.49 19.93 -9.28
C ALA A 226 16.45 20.46 -10.72
N GLN A 227 16.60 21.78 -10.85
CA GLN A 227 16.80 22.43 -12.13
C GLN A 227 18.01 23.37 -12.08
N THR A 228 18.62 23.57 -13.25
CA THR A 228 19.60 24.66 -13.43
C THR A 228 18.91 26.03 -13.47
N ARG A 229 19.71 27.11 -13.44
CA ARG A 229 19.20 28.48 -13.63
C ARG A 229 18.45 28.66 -14.96
N ASP A 230 18.86 27.93 -16.00
CA ASP A 230 18.23 27.90 -17.32
C ASP A 230 17.05 26.93 -17.41
N ARG A 231 16.59 26.39 -16.27
CA ARG A 231 15.46 25.46 -16.14
C ARG A 231 15.66 24.11 -16.83
N LYS A 232 16.91 23.67 -17.01
CA LYS A 232 17.20 22.30 -17.45
C LYS A 232 17.04 21.34 -16.26
N PRO A 233 16.35 20.19 -16.42
CA PRO A 233 16.20 19.22 -15.35
C PRO A 233 17.55 18.57 -15.00
N ILE A 234 17.75 18.32 -13.71
CA ILE A 234 18.85 17.51 -13.19
C ILE A 234 18.27 16.24 -12.59
N TYR A 235 18.81 15.11 -13.00
CA TYR A 235 18.36 13.78 -12.63
C TYR A 235 19.23 13.18 -11.52
N ALA A 236 18.70 12.23 -10.75
CA ALA A 236 19.48 11.51 -9.75
C ALA A 236 20.69 10.76 -10.33
N ARG A 237 20.61 10.30 -11.60
CA ARG A 237 21.75 9.70 -12.31
C ARG A 237 22.90 10.69 -12.56
N ASP A 238 22.60 11.98 -12.71
CA ASP A 238 23.62 13.01 -12.96
C ASP A 238 24.48 13.23 -11.69
N LEU A 239 23.92 12.88 -10.52
CA LEU A 239 24.60 12.85 -9.22
C LEU A 239 25.17 11.47 -8.88
N LEU A 240 25.17 10.52 -9.83
CA LEU A 240 25.63 9.14 -9.64
C LEU A 240 24.90 8.39 -8.50
N ALA A 241 23.67 8.79 -8.16
CA ALA A 241 22.97 8.31 -6.98
C ALA A 241 22.19 6.99 -7.19
N ALA A 242 21.87 6.64 -8.44
CA ALA A 242 21.01 5.49 -8.76
C ALA A 242 21.53 4.16 -8.19
N GLY A 243 22.80 3.84 -8.44
CA GLY A 243 23.44 2.61 -7.94
C GLY A 243 23.48 2.55 -6.41
N PRO A 244 24.05 3.57 -5.72
CA PRO A 244 24.06 3.62 -4.26
C PRO A 244 22.68 3.48 -3.61
N MET A 245 21.65 4.16 -4.13
CA MET A 245 20.28 4.00 -3.64
C MET A 245 19.75 2.58 -3.86
N SER A 246 20.02 1.98 -5.02
CA SER A 246 19.59 0.60 -5.29
C SER A 246 20.25 -0.42 -4.35
N VAL A 247 21.52 -0.21 -3.98
CA VAL A 247 22.20 -1.09 -3.01
C VAL A 247 21.55 -1.02 -1.64
N LEU A 248 21.16 0.17 -1.19
CA LEU A 248 20.43 0.34 0.08
C LEU A 248 19.07 -0.36 0.08
N LEU A 249 18.46 -0.53 -1.10
CA LEU A 249 17.15 -1.16 -1.28
C LEU A 249 17.21 -2.65 -1.66
N LYS A 250 18.41 -3.21 -1.80
CA LYS A 250 18.64 -4.57 -2.33
C LYS A 250 17.85 -5.64 -1.58
N ASP A 251 17.85 -5.60 -0.25
CA ASP A 251 17.14 -6.59 0.54
C ASP A 251 15.67 -6.19 0.71
N ALA A 252 15.42 -4.89 0.84
CA ALA A 252 14.07 -4.33 1.00
C ALA A 252 13.14 -4.75 -0.13
N ILE A 253 13.61 -4.75 -1.39
CA ILE A 253 12.80 -5.06 -2.58
C ILE A 253 12.25 -6.51 -2.61
N SER A 254 12.73 -7.39 -1.73
CA SER A 254 12.17 -8.74 -1.54
C SER A 254 10.86 -8.69 -0.73
N PRO A 255 9.75 -9.30 -1.20
CA PRO A 255 8.46 -9.21 -0.55
C PRO A 255 8.43 -9.97 0.79
N ASN A 256 7.70 -9.44 1.78
CA ASN A 256 7.61 -10.02 3.11
C ASN A 256 6.41 -10.95 3.24
N LEU A 257 6.68 -12.23 3.49
CA LEU A 257 5.69 -13.25 3.83
C LEU A 257 5.38 -13.19 5.32
N VAL A 258 4.07 -13.17 5.61
CA VAL A 258 3.43 -13.26 6.93
C VAL A 258 2.16 -14.11 6.78
N GLN A 259 1.27 -14.08 7.78
CA GLN A 259 0.06 -14.92 7.77
C GLN A 259 -1.17 -14.21 8.33
N THR A 260 -2.36 -14.66 7.94
CA THR A 260 -3.62 -14.25 8.57
C THR A 260 -3.81 -14.95 9.93
N LEU A 261 -4.81 -14.52 10.70
CA LEU A 261 -5.21 -15.21 11.94
C LEU A 261 -5.59 -16.69 11.72
N GLU A 262 -6.03 -17.04 10.51
CA GLU A 262 -6.33 -18.42 10.10
C GLU A 262 -5.11 -19.15 9.52
N ASN A 263 -3.92 -18.57 9.65
CA ASN A 263 -2.65 -19.09 9.14
C ASN A 263 -2.65 -19.21 7.60
N ASN A 264 -3.38 -18.35 6.88
CA ASN A 264 -3.30 -18.28 5.41
C ASN A 264 -2.16 -17.35 4.96
N PRO A 265 -1.49 -17.61 3.83
CA PRO A 265 -0.35 -16.81 3.39
C PRO A 265 -0.74 -15.36 3.04
N ALA A 266 0.07 -14.41 3.50
CA ALA A 266 -0.10 -12.99 3.20
C ALA A 266 1.24 -12.33 2.86
N PHE A 267 1.26 -11.49 1.84
CA PHE A 267 2.38 -10.59 1.55
C PHE A 267 2.05 -9.17 2.00
N ILE A 268 2.98 -8.55 2.73
CA ILE A 268 2.93 -7.12 3.08
C ILE A 268 4.17 -6.46 2.48
N HIS A 269 3.99 -5.56 1.52
CA HIS A 269 5.15 -4.99 0.83
C HIS A 269 4.87 -3.63 0.18
N GLY A 270 5.63 -2.61 0.56
CA GLY A 270 5.47 -1.24 0.09
C GLY A 270 4.18 -0.58 0.58
N GLY A 271 4.12 0.74 0.56
CA GLY A 271 2.97 1.48 1.07
C GLY A 271 2.97 2.94 0.63
N PRO A 272 2.80 3.24 -0.68
CA PRO A 272 2.77 4.61 -1.16
C PRO A 272 1.45 5.26 -0.80
N PHE A 273 1.46 6.58 -0.73
CA PHE A 273 0.24 7.37 -0.72
C PHE A 273 -0.64 7.12 -1.95
N ALA A 274 -1.95 7.32 -1.78
CA ALA A 274 -2.95 7.11 -2.83
C ALA A 274 -3.46 8.42 -3.45
N ASN A 275 -2.98 9.58 -2.97
CA ASN A 275 -3.26 10.90 -3.55
C ASN A 275 -2.14 11.35 -4.51
N ILE A 276 -0.92 11.53 -4.00
CA ILE A 276 0.27 11.92 -4.79
C ILE A 276 0.96 10.75 -5.50
N ALA A 277 0.58 9.52 -5.15
CA ALA A 277 1.03 8.29 -5.80
C ALA A 277 -0.16 7.34 -6.01
N HIS A 278 0.12 6.08 -6.36
CA HIS A 278 -0.86 5.11 -6.85
C HIS A 278 -1.51 4.24 -5.76
N GLY A 279 -1.05 4.32 -4.50
CA GLY A 279 -1.78 3.72 -3.38
C GLY A 279 -1.86 2.19 -3.33
N CYS A 280 -0.96 1.46 -4.00
CA CYS A 280 -0.97 -0.01 -4.04
C CYS A 280 0.29 -0.60 -3.39
N ASN A 281 0.24 -1.86 -2.96
CA ASN A 281 1.47 -2.61 -2.62
C ASN A 281 2.32 -2.85 -3.89
N THR A 282 3.54 -3.35 -3.70
CA THR A 282 4.49 -3.52 -4.81
C THR A 282 4.00 -4.44 -5.94
N VAL A 283 4.46 -4.15 -7.16
CA VAL A 283 4.33 -5.05 -8.32
C VAL A 283 4.96 -6.41 -8.06
N ILE A 284 6.15 -6.43 -7.46
CA ILE A 284 6.89 -7.67 -7.14
C ILE A 284 6.06 -8.60 -6.24
N ALA A 285 5.46 -8.09 -5.17
CA ALA A 285 4.62 -8.92 -4.28
C ALA A 285 3.40 -9.48 -5.01
N THR A 286 2.69 -8.64 -5.79
CA THR A 286 1.50 -9.09 -6.53
C THR A 286 1.85 -10.14 -7.60
N LYS A 287 2.91 -9.92 -8.39
CA LYS A 287 3.36 -10.89 -9.40
C LYS A 287 3.84 -12.19 -8.79
N THR A 288 4.61 -12.11 -7.70
CA THR A 288 5.08 -13.27 -6.96
C THR A 288 3.90 -14.10 -6.44
N ALA A 289 2.90 -13.45 -5.84
CA ALA A 289 1.69 -14.13 -5.37
C ALA A 289 0.92 -14.79 -6.52
N LEU A 290 0.86 -14.17 -7.72
CA LEU A 290 0.18 -14.75 -8.88
C LEU A 290 0.85 -16.03 -9.37
N LYS A 291 2.16 -16.16 -9.22
CA LYS A 291 2.90 -17.39 -9.57
C LYS A 291 2.80 -18.50 -8.52
N LEU A 292 2.29 -18.18 -7.32
CA LEU A 292 2.25 -19.07 -6.17
C LEU A 292 0.83 -19.52 -5.79
N GLY A 293 -0.18 -18.66 -5.94
CA GLY A 293 -1.57 -18.92 -5.56
C GLY A 293 -2.52 -19.01 -6.76
N ASP A 294 -3.62 -19.72 -6.58
CA ASP A 294 -4.71 -19.79 -7.57
C ASP A 294 -5.51 -18.48 -7.62
N TYR A 295 -5.59 -17.79 -6.47
CA TYR A 295 -6.30 -16.52 -6.28
C TYR A 295 -5.41 -15.55 -5.52
N VAL A 296 -5.30 -14.32 -6.02
CA VAL A 296 -4.53 -13.25 -5.38
C VAL A 296 -5.45 -12.10 -5.09
N ILE A 297 -5.66 -11.81 -3.81
CA ILE A 297 -6.48 -10.71 -3.34
C ILE A 297 -5.54 -9.55 -3.06
N THR A 298 -5.81 -8.40 -3.65
CA THR A 298 -5.04 -7.19 -3.38
C THR A 298 -5.94 -5.98 -3.28
N GLU A 299 -5.42 -4.86 -2.83
CA GLU A 299 -6.21 -3.64 -2.63
C GLU A 299 -5.46 -2.37 -3.05
N ALA A 300 -6.23 -1.30 -3.24
CA ALA A 300 -5.73 0.04 -3.47
C ALA A 300 -6.30 1.03 -2.44
N GLY A 301 -5.53 2.06 -2.06
CA GLY A 301 -5.93 3.09 -1.09
C GLY A 301 -7.09 3.97 -1.55
N PHE A 302 -7.82 4.60 -0.62
CA PHE A 302 -9.06 5.37 -0.89
C PHE A 302 -10.18 4.55 -1.56
N GLY A 303 -11.12 5.21 -2.25
CA GLY A 303 -12.21 4.59 -2.99
C GLY A 303 -11.82 4.24 -4.44
N ALA A 304 -12.77 3.71 -5.21
CA ALA A 304 -12.50 3.26 -6.58
C ALA A 304 -12.17 4.41 -7.57
N ASP A 305 -12.61 5.62 -7.26
CA ASP A 305 -12.31 6.86 -7.99
C ASP A 305 -10.82 7.25 -7.98
N LEU A 306 -10.07 6.83 -6.96
CA LEU A 306 -8.63 7.08 -6.86
C LEU A 306 -7.82 5.79 -6.86
N GLY A 307 -8.11 4.89 -5.93
CA GLY A 307 -7.33 3.67 -5.74
C GLY A 307 -7.45 2.73 -6.92
N ALA A 308 -8.69 2.38 -7.30
CA ALA A 308 -8.92 1.43 -8.38
C ALA A 308 -8.50 2.00 -9.73
N GLU A 309 -8.84 3.26 -10.04
CA GLU A 309 -8.37 3.95 -11.25
C GLU A 309 -6.84 3.88 -11.38
N LYS A 310 -6.09 4.31 -10.35
CA LYS A 310 -4.62 4.24 -10.38
C LYS A 310 -4.08 2.82 -10.40
N PHE A 311 -4.78 1.86 -9.81
CA PHE A 311 -4.43 0.46 -9.93
C PHE A 311 -4.52 0.00 -11.38
N PHE A 312 -5.60 0.31 -12.11
CA PHE A 312 -5.75 -0.05 -13.52
C PHE A 312 -4.81 0.75 -14.43
N ASP A 313 -4.85 2.08 -14.34
CA ASP A 313 -4.20 2.97 -15.31
C ASP A 313 -2.70 3.16 -15.07
N ILE A 314 -2.21 2.87 -13.86
CA ILE A 314 -0.77 2.93 -13.55
C ILE A 314 -0.22 1.53 -13.29
N LYS A 315 -0.70 0.82 -12.26
CA LYS A 315 -0.07 -0.44 -11.84
C LYS A 315 -0.28 -1.55 -12.86
N CYS A 316 -1.52 -1.84 -13.27
CA CYS A 316 -1.81 -2.87 -14.27
C CYS A 316 -1.18 -2.54 -15.61
N ARG A 317 -1.31 -1.29 -16.08
CA ARG A 317 -0.69 -0.83 -17.33
C ARG A 317 0.83 -1.02 -17.36
N LYS A 318 1.54 -0.65 -16.30
CA LYS A 318 3.01 -0.77 -16.23
C LYS A 318 3.48 -2.20 -16.00
N ALA A 319 2.73 -2.98 -15.22
CA ALA A 319 3.13 -4.32 -14.82
C ALA A 319 2.57 -5.43 -15.71
N GLY A 320 1.66 -5.12 -16.63
CA GLY A 320 0.96 -6.12 -17.44
C GLY A 320 0.04 -7.02 -16.62
N LEU A 321 -0.59 -6.50 -15.57
CA LEU A 321 -1.50 -7.27 -14.72
C LEU A 321 -2.91 -7.27 -15.31
N ASP A 322 -3.60 -8.40 -15.19
CA ASP A 322 -4.94 -8.62 -15.74
C ASP A 322 -5.94 -9.05 -14.65
N PRO A 323 -6.61 -8.09 -13.98
CA PRO A 323 -7.59 -8.35 -12.92
C PRO A 323 -8.80 -9.12 -13.45
N LYS A 324 -9.17 -10.20 -12.75
CA LYS A 324 -10.29 -11.08 -13.10
C LYS A 324 -11.60 -10.74 -12.41
N ALA A 325 -11.55 -10.01 -11.31
CA ALA A 325 -12.71 -9.50 -10.60
C ALA A 325 -12.34 -8.31 -9.72
N VAL A 326 -13.34 -7.50 -9.39
CA VAL A 326 -13.23 -6.38 -8.45
C VAL A 326 -14.32 -6.50 -7.40
N VAL A 327 -13.92 -6.38 -6.13
CA VAL A 327 -14.82 -6.28 -4.99
C VAL A 327 -14.91 -4.81 -4.57
N ILE A 328 -16.11 -4.24 -4.56
CA ILE A 328 -16.37 -2.89 -4.05
C ILE A 328 -16.98 -3.01 -2.66
N VAL A 329 -16.23 -2.59 -1.64
CA VAL A 329 -16.66 -2.63 -0.25
C VAL A 329 -17.52 -1.42 0.08
N ALA A 330 -18.65 -1.66 0.74
CA ALA A 330 -19.54 -0.64 1.27
C ALA A 330 -20.03 -1.02 2.68
N THR A 331 -20.50 -0.04 3.44
CA THR A 331 -21.20 -0.24 4.70
C THR A 331 -22.49 0.57 4.69
N ILE A 332 -23.51 0.10 5.39
CA ILE A 332 -24.78 0.84 5.52
C ILE A 332 -24.54 2.22 6.11
N ARG A 333 -23.68 2.30 7.12
CA ARG A 333 -23.28 3.54 7.78
C ARG A 333 -22.61 4.53 6.83
N ALA A 334 -21.70 4.09 5.96
CA ALA A 334 -21.07 4.96 4.96
C ALA A 334 -22.08 5.45 3.92
N LEU A 335 -22.99 4.58 3.46
CA LEU A 335 -24.04 4.95 2.52
C LEU A 335 -25.04 5.94 3.13
N LYS A 336 -25.43 5.78 4.41
CA LYS A 336 -26.22 6.80 5.13
C LYS A 336 -25.53 8.17 5.15
N MET A 337 -24.20 8.21 5.35
CA MET A 337 -23.45 9.48 5.28
C MET A 337 -23.48 10.12 3.89
N HIS A 338 -23.29 9.32 2.83
CA HIS A 338 -23.44 9.81 1.45
C HIS A 338 -24.88 10.25 1.13
N GLY A 339 -25.88 9.71 1.84
CA GLY A 339 -27.26 10.14 1.82
C GLY A 339 -27.59 11.37 2.69
N GLY A 340 -26.59 11.97 3.35
CA GLY A 340 -26.76 13.20 4.13
C GLY A 340 -26.86 13.02 5.65
N VAL A 341 -26.72 11.81 6.19
CA VAL A 341 -26.77 11.55 7.64
C VAL A 341 -25.44 11.91 8.29
N ALA A 342 -25.49 12.68 9.38
CA ALA A 342 -24.29 13.04 10.14
C ALA A 342 -23.70 11.82 10.88
N LYS A 343 -22.39 11.84 11.15
CA LYS A 343 -21.66 10.73 11.81
C LYS A 343 -22.31 10.30 13.15
N GLY A 344 -22.87 11.25 13.90
CA GLY A 344 -23.49 11.00 15.21
C GLY A 344 -24.83 10.25 15.13
N ASP A 345 -25.51 10.29 13.98
CA ASP A 345 -26.90 9.84 13.83
C ASP A 345 -27.01 8.51 13.05
N LEU A 346 -25.90 7.79 12.92
CA LEU A 346 -25.83 6.55 12.11
C LEU A 346 -26.44 5.32 12.80
N GLY A 347 -26.84 5.44 14.08
CA GLY A 347 -27.33 4.32 14.88
C GLY A 347 -28.78 3.91 14.60
N THR A 348 -29.59 4.82 14.06
CA THR A 348 -30.99 4.55 13.73
C THR A 348 -31.12 4.06 12.29
N GLU A 349 -32.09 3.18 12.05
CA GLU A 349 -32.46 2.76 10.69
C GLU A 349 -32.86 3.97 9.84
N ASN A 350 -32.33 4.06 8.63
CA ASN A 350 -32.74 5.06 7.64
C ASN A 350 -32.55 4.54 6.21
N VAL A 351 -33.52 3.75 5.73
CA VAL A 351 -33.52 3.15 4.39
C VAL A 351 -33.48 4.20 3.27
N GLU A 352 -34.15 5.34 3.45
CA GLU A 352 -34.16 6.42 2.46
C GLU A 352 -32.77 7.04 2.28
N ALA A 353 -32.07 7.32 3.38
CA ALA A 353 -30.70 7.81 3.32
C ALA A 353 -29.76 6.79 2.67
N VAL A 354 -29.93 5.49 2.94
CA VAL A 354 -29.15 4.43 2.26
C VAL A 354 -29.39 4.48 0.75
N LYS A 355 -30.65 4.55 0.30
CA LYS A 355 -31.00 4.65 -1.12
C LYS A 355 -30.39 5.88 -1.78
N ASN A 356 -30.46 7.04 -1.12
CA ASN A 356 -29.84 8.28 -1.61
C ASN A 356 -28.31 8.15 -1.71
N GLY A 357 -27.68 7.53 -0.72
CA GLY A 357 -26.24 7.25 -0.70
C GLY A 357 -25.77 6.20 -1.71
N CYS A 358 -26.66 5.30 -2.17
CA CYS A 358 -26.33 4.31 -3.20
C CYS A 358 -25.96 4.96 -4.54
N SER A 359 -26.23 6.24 -4.75
CA SER A 359 -25.69 7.00 -5.90
C SER A 359 -24.15 7.00 -5.94
N ASN A 360 -23.48 7.02 -4.77
CA ASN A 360 -22.02 6.89 -4.68
C ASN A 360 -21.56 5.49 -5.12
N LEU A 361 -22.20 4.44 -4.59
CA LEU A 361 -21.92 3.05 -4.94
C LEU A 361 -22.15 2.78 -6.44
N ALA A 362 -23.28 3.26 -6.99
CA ALA A 362 -23.64 3.11 -8.39
C ALA A 362 -22.60 3.75 -9.31
N ARG A 363 -22.08 4.94 -8.96
CA ARG A 363 -21.00 5.58 -9.71
C ARG A 363 -19.72 4.74 -9.71
N HIS A 364 -19.32 4.21 -8.55
CA HIS A 364 -18.14 3.35 -8.45
C HIS A 364 -18.29 2.04 -9.25
N ILE A 365 -19.47 1.42 -9.21
CA ILE A 365 -19.77 0.24 -10.03
C ILE A 365 -19.64 0.56 -11.52
N ALA A 366 -20.24 1.67 -11.98
CA ALA A 366 -20.15 2.09 -13.37
C ALA A 366 -18.70 2.37 -13.80
N ASN A 367 -17.92 3.03 -12.94
CA ASN A 367 -16.50 3.30 -13.21
C ASN A 367 -15.69 2.01 -13.30
N VAL A 368 -15.91 1.02 -12.43
CA VAL A 368 -15.17 -0.25 -12.53
C VAL A 368 -15.60 -1.04 -13.76
N LYS A 369 -16.90 -1.04 -14.11
CA LYS A 369 -17.40 -1.69 -15.33
C LYS A 369 -16.80 -1.09 -16.60
N SER A 370 -16.45 0.21 -16.63
CA SER A 370 -15.82 0.82 -17.80
C SER A 370 -14.40 0.29 -18.08
N PHE A 371 -13.73 -0.31 -17.10
CA PHE A 371 -12.47 -1.04 -17.28
C PHE A 371 -12.67 -2.48 -17.79
N GLY A 372 -13.92 -2.93 -17.99
CA GLY A 372 -14.22 -4.25 -18.54
C GLY A 372 -14.03 -5.43 -17.58
N VAL A 373 -13.96 -5.17 -16.26
CA VAL A 373 -13.74 -6.21 -15.24
C VAL A 373 -15.05 -6.53 -14.49
N PRO A 374 -15.34 -7.80 -14.18
CA PRO A 374 -16.49 -8.19 -13.37
C PRO A 374 -16.48 -7.55 -11.98
N VAL A 375 -17.64 -7.11 -11.50
CA VAL A 375 -17.80 -6.42 -10.21
C VAL A 375 -18.63 -7.27 -9.25
N VAL A 376 -18.26 -7.26 -7.97
CA VAL A 376 -19.05 -7.80 -6.86
C VAL A 376 -19.10 -6.74 -5.76
N VAL A 377 -20.26 -6.50 -5.16
CA VAL A 377 -20.39 -5.62 -3.98
C VAL A 377 -20.26 -6.46 -2.71
N ALA A 378 -19.41 -6.02 -1.78
CA ALA A 378 -19.30 -6.60 -0.45
C ALA A 378 -19.82 -5.60 0.59
N ILE A 379 -20.86 -5.99 1.32
CA ILE A 379 -21.43 -5.19 2.41
C ILE A 379 -20.79 -5.68 3.72
N ASN A 380 -19.95 -4.86 4.32
CA ASN A 380 -19.43 -5.13 5.66
C ASN A 380 -20.52 -4.83 6.69
N GLN A 381 -21.07 -5.89 7.29
CA GLN A 381 -22.20 -5.81 8.22
C GLN A 381 -21.77 -5.31 9.60
N PHE A 382 -22.55 -4.39 10.15
CA PHE A 382 -22.47 -3.94 11.55
C PHE A 382 -23.69 -4.38 12.36
N VAL A 383 -23.53 -4.41 13.68
CA VAL A 383 -24.55 -4.90 14.64
C VAL A 383 -25.89 -4.15 14.54
N ASN A 384 -25.86 -2.87 14.14
CA ASN A 384 -27.06 -2.03 14.05
C ASN A 384 -27.61 -1.94 12.62
N ASP A 385 -27.01 -2.62 11.65
CA ASP A 385 -27.51 -2.62 10.28
C ASP A 385 -28.78 -3.48 10.23
N THR A 386 -29.86 -2.95 9.66
CA THR A 386 -31.12 -3.68 9.54
C THR A 386 -31.23 -4.42 8.21
N ASP A 387 -32.02 -5.49 8.16
CA ASP A 387 -32.26 -6.24 6.93
C ASP A 387 -32.84 -5.36 5.82
N ALA A 388 -33.67 -4.37 6.19
CA ALA A 388 -34.26 -3.43 5.24
C ALA A 388 -33.21 -2.49 4.62
N GLU A 389 -32.24 -2.02 5.41
CA GLU A 389 -31.12 -1.22 4.90
C GLU A 389 -30.20 -2.05 4.00
N VAL A 390 -29.90 -3.30 4.39
CA VAL A 390 -29.09 -4.22 3.58
C VAL A 390 -29.78 -4.53 2.25
N GLU A 391 -31.08 -4.83 2.27
CA GLU A 391 -31.83 -5.14 1.06
C GLU A 391 -31.90 -3.93 0.11
N ALA A 392 -31.98 -2.70 0.62
CA ALA A 392 -31.93 -1.51 -0.22
C ALA A 392 -30.62 -1.39 -1.02
N VAL A 393 -29.48 -1.77 -0.43
CA VAL A 393 -28.19 -1.81 -1.14
C VAL A 393 -28.16 -2.93 -2.17
N ARG A 394 -28.67 -4.12 -1.83
CA ARG A 394 -28.74 -5.27 -2.75
C ARG A 394 -29.60 -4.96 -3.96
N GLN A 395 -30.75 -4.33 -3.76
CA GLN A 395 -31.63 -3.89 -4.82
C GLN A 395 -30.93 -2.87 -5.72
N ALA A 396 -30.30 -1.84 -5.13
CA ALA A 396 -29.59 -0.81 -5.90
C ALA A 396 -28.44 -1.36 -6.75
N ALA A 397 -27.70 -2.36 -6.23
CA ALA A 397 -26.65 -3.05 -7.00
C ALA A 397 -27.24 -3.96 -8.11
N SER A 398 -28.35 -4.65 -7.82
CA SER A 398 -29.03 -5.54 -8.78
C SER A 398 -29.60 -4.77 -9.97
N GLU A 399 -30.17 -3.58 -9.74
CA GLU A 399 -30.73 -2.70 -10.78
C GLU A 399 -29.69 -2.26 -11.83
N ILE A 400 -28.41 -2.26 -11.46
CA ILE A 400 -27.27 -1.97 -12.34
C ILE A 400 -26.50 -3.23 -12.75
N GLY A 401 -27.06 -4.40 -12.52
CA GLY A 401 -26.56 -5.70 -12.98
C GLY A 401 -25.27 -6.14 -12.27
N VAL A 402 -25.21 -6.00 -10.95
CA VAL A 402 -24.13 -6.51 -10.08
C VAL A 402 -24.70 -7.36 -8.96
#